data_AF-A0A392P2A9-F1
#
_entry.id   AF-A0A392P2A9-F1
#
_cell.length_a   1.000
_cell.length_b   1.000
_cell.length_c   1.000
_cell.angle_alpha   90.00
_cell.angle_beta   90.00
_cell.angle_gamma   90.00
#
_symmetry.space_group_name_H-M   'P 1'
#
loop_
_entity.id
_entity.type
_entity.pdbx_description
1 polymer ?
#
loop_
_entity_poly.entity_id
_entity_poly.type
_entity_poly.pdbx_seq_one_letter_code
_entity_poly.pdbx_strand_id
1 'polypeptide(L)'
;MCGCWRKQLMVAKDARRVDILCYRVSLSQKLLQGTEMYGELYEIVDQAVKKLEPEVGPLTGSPLKIGRGIVNRLSSGPEVQKLCGVALESLDSVLSKRILPPTSNPTIQ
;
A
#
# COMPACT_ATOMS: atom_id res chain seq x y z
N MET A 1 6.59 -13.64 7.90
CA MET A 1 5.45 -13.66 6.95
C MET A 1 5.01 -12.27 6.44
N CYS A 2 5.54 -11.13 6.91
CA CYS A 2 5.16 -9.78 6.43
C CYS A 2 5.77 -9.31 5.07
N GLY A 3 6.48 -10.18 4.34
CA GLY A 3 7.21 -9.79 3.13
C GLY A 3 6.35 -9.62 1.87
N CYS A 4 5.15 -10.21 1.85
CA CYS A 4 4.37 -10.34 0.61
C CYS A 4 3.79 -9.01 0.13
N TRP A 5 3.18 -8.22 1.03
CA TRP A 5 2.52 -6.94 0.70
C TRP A 5 3.52 -5.77 0.59
N ARG A 6 4.60 -5.73 1.39
CA ARG A 6 5.67 -4.72 1.25
C ARG A 6 6.26 -4.74 -0.16
N LYS A 7 6.54 -5.94 -0.68
CA LYS A 7 7.04 -6.12 -2.04
C LYS A 7 6.00 -5.71 -3.09
N GLN A 8 4.70 -5.93 -2.84
CA GLN A 8 3.65 -5.45 -3.74
C GLN A 8 3.64 -3.92 -3.81
N LEU A 9 3.67 -3.22 -2.66
CA LEU A 9 3.66 -1.76 -2.59
C LEU A 9 4.89 -1.13 -3.22
N MET A 10 6.07 -1.74 -3.06
CA MET A 10 7.29 -1.28 -3.73
C MET A 10 7.15 -1.37 -5.25
N VAL A 11 6.63 -2.49 -5.77
CA VAL A 11 6.37 -2.63 -7.20
C VAL A 11 5.27 -1.68 -7.69
N ALA A 12 4.25 -1.42 -6.87
CA ALA A 12 3.18 -0.47 -7.18
C ALA A 12 3.74 0.96 -7.30
N LYS A 13 4.58 1.38 -6.36
CA LYS A 13 5.21 2.71 -6.34
C LYS A 13 5.97 3.00 -7.64
N ASP A 14 6.71 2.01 -8.14
CA ASP A 14 7.55 2.15 -9.35
C ASP A 14 6.85 1.66 -10.64
N ALA A 15 5.57 1.26 -10.55
CA ALA A 15 4.83 0.73 -11.67
C ALA A 15 4.56 1.83 -12.71
N ARG A 16 4.97 1.58 -13.96
CA ARG A 16 4.66 2.46 -15.09
C ARG A 16 3.32 2.16 -15.75
N ARG A 17 2.88 0.90 -15.67
CA ARG A 17 1.63 0.45 -16.29
C ARG A 17 0.51 0.41 -15.25
N VAL A 18 -0.67 0.89 -15.64
CA VAL A 18 -1.84 0.97 -14.77
C VAL A 18 -2.29 -0.41 -14.32
N ASP A 19 -2.24 -1.40 -15.22
CA ASP A 19 -2.61 -2.79 -14.91
C ASP A 19 -1.78 -3.37 -13.77
N ILE A 20 -0.46 -3.15 -13.82
CA ILE A 20 0.45 -3.56 -12.76
C ILE A 20 0.16 -2.80 -11.47
N LEU A 21 0.02 -1.47 -11.52
CA LEU A 21 -0.28 -0.65 -10.34
C LEU A 21 -1.53 -1.15 -9.61
N CYS A 22 -2.65 -1.24 -10.33
CA CYS A 22 -3.94 -1.65 -9.79
C CYS A 22 -3.92 -3.05 -9.20
N TYR A 23 -3.31 -4.00 -9.92
CA TYR A 23 -3.20 -5.38 -9.45
C TYR A 23 -2.41 -5.45 -8.13
N ARG A 24 -1.27 -4.74 -8.05
CA ARG A 24 -0.42 -4.74 -6.86
C ARG A 24 -1.08 -4.03 -5.67
N VAL A 25 -1.77 -2.92 -5.90
CA VAL A 25 -2.50 -2.18 -4.85
C VAL A 25 -3.68 -2.99 -4.32
N SER A 26 -4.51 -3.54 -5.20
CA SER A 26 -5.65 -4.41 -4.82
C SER A 26 -5.18 -5.66 -4.04
N LEU A 27 -4.09 -6.28 -4.48
CA LEU A 27 -3.52 -7.42 -3.77
C LEU A 27 -2.98 -7.02 -2.39
N SER A 28 -2.35 -5.84 -2.27
CA SER A 28 -1.88 -5.32 -0.97
C SER A 28 -3.02 -5.06 -0.01
N GLN A 29 -4.12 -4.44 -0.48
CA GLN A 29 -5.32 -4.18 0.31
C GLN A 29 -5.89 -5.49 0.88
N LYS A 30 -6.04 -6.52 0.04
CA LYS A 30 -6.53 -7.84 0.46
C LYS A 30 -5.61 -8.55 1.45
N LEU A 31 -4.29 -8.36 1.33
CA LEU A 31 -3.32 -8.93 2.27
C LEU A 31 -3.29 -8.19 3.61
N LEU A 32 -3.62 -6.90 3.63
CA LEU A 32 -3.75 -6.09 4.84
C LEU A 32 -5.14 -6.23 5.49
N GLN A 33 -6.14 -6.65 4.71
CA GLN A 33 -7.49 -6.90 5.18
C GLN A 33 -7.48 -8.03 6.23
N GLY A 34 -7.88 -7.72 7.46
CA GLY A 34 -7.90 -8.66 8.58
C GLY A 34 -6.67 -8.59 9.50
N THR A 35 -5.67 -7.76 9.20
CA THR A 35 -4.60 -7.45 10.16
C THR A 35 -4.91 -6.18 10.95
N GLU A 36 -5.46 -6.31 12.16
CA GLU A 36 -5.71 -5.17 13.08
C GLU A 36 -4.43 -4.37 13.38
N MET A 37 -3.32 -5.08 13.47
CA MET A 37 -1.97 -4.55 13.70
C MET A 37 -1.53 -3.50 12.65
N TYR A 38 -2.09 -3.56 11.45
CA TYR A 38 -1.73 -2.68 10.33
C TYR A 38 -2.92 -1.82 9.87
N GLY A 39 -3.86 -1.50 10.77
CA GLY A 39 -5.04 -0.70 10.45
C GLY A 39 -4.73 0.62 9.75
N GLU A 40 -3.75 1.39 10.25
CA GLU A 40 -3.31 2.64 9.60
C GLU A 40 -2.80 2.41 8.17
N LEU A 41 -2.08 1.31 7.93
CA LEU A 41 -1.57 0.99 6.58
C LEU A 41 -2.69 0.54 5.65
N TYR A 42 -3.63 -0.25 6.18
CA TYR A 42 -4.82 -0.64 5.42
C TYR A 42 -5.56 0.60 4.94
N GLU A 43 -5.73 1.61 5.79
CA GLU A 43 -6.44 2.84 5.44
C GLU A 43 -5.74 3.66 4.35
N ILE A 44 -4.40 3.74 4.37
CA ILE A 44 -3.62 4.38 3.30
C ILE A 44 -3.80 3.63 1.97
N VAL A 45 -3.71 2.30 2.00
CA VAL A 45 -3.87 1.46 0.80
C VAL A 45 -5.31 1.48 0.28
N ASP A 46 -6.30 1.53 1.17
CA ASP A 46 -7.72 1.64 0.83
C ASP A 46 -8.03 3.00 0.17
N GLN A 47 -7.44 4.09 0.66
CA GLN A 47 -7.53 5.39 -0.01
C GLN A 47 -6.91 5.36 -1.42
N ALA A 48 -5.80 4.64 -1.60
CA ALA A 48 -5.17 4.46 -2.91
C ALA A 48 -6.09 3.69 -3.87
N VAL A 49 -6.78 2.65 -3.39
CA VAL A 49 -7.80 1.90 -4.14
C VAL A 49 -8.96 2.82 -4.54
N LYS A 50 -9.55 3.55 -3.59
CA LYS A 50 -10.69 4.45 -3.82
C LYS A 50 -10.39 5.55 -4.84
N LYS A 51 -9.15 6.04 -4.88
CA LYS A 51 -8.72 7.02 -5.90
C LYS A 51 -8.54 6.41 -7.28
N LEU A 52 -8.18 5.13 -7.37
CA LEU A 52 -7.98 4.41 -8.61
C LEU A 52 -9.29 3.96 -9.26
N GLU A 53 -10.22 3.42 -8.46
CA GLU A 53 -11.50 2.88 -8.92
C GLU A 53 -12.29 3.76 -9.91
N PRO A 54 -12.44 5.09 -9.73
CA PRO A 54 -13.17 5.92 -10.70
C PRO A 54 -12.50 6.00 -12.08
N GLU A 55 -11.20 5.75 -12.18
CA GLU A 55 -10.46 5.84 -13.45
C GLU A 55 -10.24 4.49 -14.12
N VAL A 56 -10.15 3.41 -13.35
CA VAL A 56 -9.84 2.07 -13.86
C VAL A 56 -10.99 1.07 -13.73
N GLY A 57 -12.06 1.47 -13.05
CA GLY A 57 -13.18 0.61 -12.68
C GLY A 57 -12.92 -0.21 -11.43
N PRO A 58 -13.90 -1.05 -11.02
CA PRO A 58 -13.82 -1.84 -9.79
C PRO A 58 -12.60 -2.77 -9.78
N LEU A 59 -11.76 -2.66 -8.73
CA LEU A 59 -10.56 -3.49 -8.59
C LEU A 59 -10.85 -4.93 -8.10
N THR A 60 -12.12 -5.24 -7.83
CA THR A 60 -12.57 -6.44 -7.12
C THR A 60 -13.18 -7.52 -8.02
N GLY A 61 -13.35 -7.29 -9.33
CA GLY A 61 -14.03 -8.24 -10.23
C GLY A 61 -13.24 -8.68 -11.47
N SER A 62 -12.85 -9.97 -11.54
CA SER A 62 -12.42 -10.70 -12.76
C SER A 62 -11.22 -10.08 -13.52
N PRO A 63 -10.66 -10.65 -14.63
CA PRO A 63 -9.41 -10.15 -15.19
C PRO A 63 -9.66 -8.75 -15.72
N LEU A 64 -9.15 -7.82 -14.92
CA LEU A 64 -9.21 -6.40 -15.11
C LEU A 64 -8.95 -6.07 -16.57
N LYS A 65 -9.98 -5.65 -17.30
CA LYS A 65 -9.81 -4.86 -18.53
C LYS A 65 -9.33 -3.46 -18.14
N ILE A 66 -8.33 -3.39 -17.26
CA ILE A 66 -7.55 -2.20 -17.10
C ILE A 66 -6.92 -1.99 -18.46
N GLY A 67 -7.32 -0.91 -19.12
CA GLY A 67 -6.74 -0.53 -20.39
C GLY A 67 -5.22 -0.58 -20.25
N ARG A 68 -4.52 -0.92 -21.34
CA ARG A 68 -3.05 -0.90 -21.42
C ARG A 68 -2.50 0.54 -21.32
N GLY A 69 -2.96 1.30 -20.33
CA GLY A 69 -2.65 2.67 -20.04
C GLY A 69 -1.41 2.78 -19.18
N ILE A 70 -0.80 3.96 -19.26
CA ILE A 70 0.37 4.35 -18.47
C ILE A 70 -0.16 5.09 -17.25
N VAL A 71 0.43 4.83 -16.07
CA VAL A 71 0.02 5.46 -14.80
C VAL A 71 0.00 6.97 -14.91
N ASN A 72 0.92 7.55 -15.68
CA ASN A 72 1.03 8.99 -15.90
C ASN A 72 -0.11 9.60 -16.74
N ARG A 73 -1.00 8.78 -17.32
CA ARG A 73 -2.24 9.26 -17.99
C ARG A 73 -3.43 9.29 -17.04
N LEU A 74 -3.30 8.67 -15.87
CA LEU A 74 -4.30 8.75 -14.81
C LEU A 74 -4.07 10.01 -14.00
N SER A 75 -5.13 10.76 -13.73
CA SER A 75 -5.07 11.91 -12.83
C SER A 75 -4.66 11.51 -11.42
N SER A 76 -5.08 10.33 -10.98
CA SER A 76 -4.76 9.73 -9.67
C SER A 76 -3.43 8.98 -9.65
N GLY A 77 -2.79 8.74 -10.80
CA GLY A 77 -1.59 7.90 -10.89
C GLY A 77 -0.45 8.32 -9.96
N PRO A 78 0.05 9.57 -10.03
CA PRO A 78 1.10 10.07 -9.14
C PRO A 78 0.69 10.06 -7.66
N GLU A 79 -0.57 10.40 -7.37
CA GLU A 79 -1.08 10.43 -5.99
C GLU A 79 -1.15 9.02 -5.39
N VAL A 80 -1.55 8.03 -6.18
CA VAL A 80 -1.59 6.62 -5.78
C VAL A 80 -0.19 6.08 -5.54
N GLN A 81 0.79 6.43 -6.39
CA GLN A 81 2.20 6.08 -6.16
C GLN A 81 2.73 6.71 -4.88
N LYS A 82 2.37 7.98 -4.61
CA LYS A 82 2.70 8.66 -3.36
C LYS A 82 2.10 7.95 -2.16
N LEU A 83 0.82 7.56 -2.20
CA LEU A 83 0.17 6.78 -1.13
C LEU A 83 0.85 5.42 -0.92
N CYS A 84 1.29 4.74 -1.98
CA CYS A 84 2.10 3.52 -1.85
C CYS A 84 3.44 3.79 -1.13
N GLY A 85 4.07 4.93 -1.40
CA GLY A 85 5.25 5.40 -0.69
C GLY A 85 4.99 5.64 0.81
N VAL A 86 3.93 6.39 1.12
CA VAL A 86 3.52 6.67 2.52
C VAL A 86 3.23 5.36 3.27
N ALA A 87 2.56 4.38 2.65
CA ALA A 87 2.32 3.08 3.26
C ALA A 87 3.62 2.32 3.59
N LEU A 88 4.67 2.44 2.77
CA LEU A 88 5.99 1.86 3.04
C LEU A 88 6.71 2.59 4.19
N GLU A 89 6.62 3.92 4.25
CA GLU A 89 7.20 4.71 5.34
C GLU A 89 6.51 4.41 6.68
N SER A 90 5.18 4.32 6.69
CA SER A 90 4.41 3.90 7.87
C SER A 90 4.80 2.50 8.33
N LEU A 91 5.04 1.56 7.40
CA LEU A 91 5.56 0.24 7.75
C LEU A 91 6.92 0.34 8.44
N ASP A 92 7.85 1.11 7.87
CA ASP A 92 9.19 1.25 8.43
C ASP A 92 9.13 1.87 9.83
N SER A 93 8.21 2.81 10.08
CA SER A 93 7.94 3.34 11.43
C SER A 93 7.42 2.27 12.39
N VAL A 94 6.43 1.46 11.98
CA VAL A 94 5.88 0.37 12.81
C VAL A 94 6.95 -0.69 13.12
N LEU A 95 7.80 -1.02 12.15
CA LEU A 95 8.91 -1.96 12.35
C LEU A 95 9.99 -1.37 13.26
N SER A 96 10.35 -0.09 13.09
CA SER A 96 11.31 0.59 13.96
C SER A 96 10.85 0.61 15.42
N LYS A 97 9.56 0.89 15.67
CA LYS A 97 8.95 0.82 17.01
C LYS A 97 9.00 -0.58 17.64
N ARG A 98 9.09 -1.65 16.84
CA ARG A 98 9.25 -3.03 17.33
C ARG A 98 10.68 -3.46 17.56
N ILE A 99 11.62 -2.86 16.85
CA ILE A 99 13.05 -3.18 16.94
C ILE A 99 13.68 -2.46 18.14
N LEU A 100 13.09 -1.36 18.61
CA LEU A 100 13.45 -0.77 19.89
C LEU A 100 13.05 -1.73 21.04
N PRO A 101 14.01 -2.25 21.84
CA PRO A 101 13.64 -2.86 23.11
C PRO A 101 12.93 -1.81 23.97
N PRO A 102 11.98 -2.18 24.84
CA PRO A 102 11.54 -1.27 25.89
C PRO A 102 12.80 -0.94 26.70
N THR A 103 13.33 0.28 26.53
CA THR A 103 14.42 0.76 27.37
C THR A 103 13.89 0.74 28.78
N SER A 104 14.39 -0.21 29.57
CA SER A 104 14.15 -0.33 30.99
C SER A 104 14.29 1.06 31.61
N ASN A 105 13.23 1.51 32.29
CA ASN A 105 13.26 2.72 33.09
C ASN A 105 14.52 2.73 33.96
N PRO A 106 15.27 3.84 34.05
CA PRO A 106 16.25 3.97 35.12
C PRO A 106 15.46 4.10 36.43
N THR A 107 15.50 3.05 37.24
CA THR A 107 15.05 3.06 38.62
C THR A 107 15.76 4.22 39.33
N ILE A 108 14.96 5.16 39.84
CA ILE A 108 15.37 6.14 40.85
C ILE A 108 15.82 5.36 42.08
N GLN A 109 17.09 5.47 42.46
CA GLN A 109 17.55 5.52 43.86
C GLN A 109 18.85 6.33 43.93
#